data_AF-A0A834A627-F1
#
_entry.id   AF-A0A834A627-F1
#
_cell.length_a   1.000
_cell.length_b   1.000
_cell.length_c   1.000
_cell.angle_alpha   90.00
_cell.angle_beta   90.00
_cell.angle_gamma   90.00
#
_symmetry.space_group_name_H-M   'P 1'
#
loop_
_entity.id
_entity.type
_entity.pdbx_description
1 polymer ?
#
loop_
_entity_poly.entity_id
_entity_poly.type
_entity_poly.pdbx_seq_one_letter_code
_entity_poly.pdbx_strand_id
1 'polypeptide(L)'
;MGTALMMEGLLSACYHVCPNYTNFQFDTSFMYMIAGLCMLKLYQKRHPDINASAYSAYACLAIVIFFSVVGVVFGKGNTAFWIVFSVIHIIATLLLSIQLYYMGRWKLDSGVGRRILHVLYTDCIRQCSGPLYTDRMVLLVMGNIINWSLAAYGLIMRPNDFASYLLAIGICNLLLYFAFYIIMKLRSGERIKLIPLLCIICTSVVWGFALFFFFQGLSTWQKTPAESREHNRDCILLDFFDDHDIWHFLSSIAMFGSFLVLLTLDDDLDTVQRDKIYVF
;
A
#
# COMPACT_ATOMS: atom_id res chain seq x y z
N MET A 1 11.67 9.30 2.35
CA MET A 1 10.85 8.64 3.38
C MET A 1 10.69 9.51 4.60
N GLY A 2 11.76 9.86 5.35
CA GLY A 2 11.64 10.72 6.54
C GLY A 2 10.93 12.06 6.28
N THR A 3 11.29 12.77 5.20
CA THR A 3 10.60 14.01 4.79
C THR A 3 9.11 13.79 4.48
N ALA A 4 8.74 12.66 3.88
CA ALA A 4 7.33 12.37 3.60
C ALA A 4 6.54 12.16 4.90
N LEU A 5 7.13 11.50 5.89
CA LEU A 5 6.53 11.33 7.22
C LEU A 5 6.38 12.65 7.98
N MET A 6 7.36 13.55 7.91
CA MET A 6 7.27 14.89 8.51
C MET A 6 6.18 15.73 7.83
N MET A 7 6.10 15.67 6.51
CA MET A 7 5.10 16.40 5.74
C MET A 7 3.69 15.86 5.96
N GLU A 8 3.52 14.55 6.10
CA GLU A 8 2.27 13.94 6.55
C GLU A 8 1.81 14.53 7.88
N GLY A 9 2.69 14.57 8.90
CA GLY A 9 2.35 15.16 10.19
C GLY A 9 1.97 16.65 10.10
N LEU A 10 2.67 17.41 9.26
CA LEU A 10 2.36 18.83 9.03
C LEU A 10 0.99 19.02 8.36
N LEU A 11 0.71 18.26 7.30
CA LEU A 11 -0.52 18.43 6.51
C LEU A 11 -1.74 17.86 7.22
N SER A 12 -1.57 16.77 7.98
CA SER A 12 -2.58 16.25 8.90
C SER A 12 -2.94 17.32 9.93
N ALA A 13 -1.95 17.94 10.57
CA ALA A 13 -2.20 19.06 11.49
C ALA A 13 -2.92 20.23 10.81
N CYS A 14 -2.52 20.62 9.59
CA CYS A 14 -3.20 21.67 8.82
C CYS A 14 -4.67 21.32 8.54
N TYR A 15 -4.98 20.06 8.22
CA TYR A 15 -6.34 19.59 8.00
C TYR A 15 -7.18 19.66 9.28
N HIS A 16 -6.66 19.20 10.41
CA HIS A 16 -7.40 19.24 11.68
C HIS A 16 -7.58 20.67 12.24
N VAL A 17 -6.65 21.58 11.96
CA VAL A 17 -6.80 23.01 12.31
C VAL A 17 -7.84 23.70 11.41
N CYS A 18 -7.85 23.40 10.10
CA CYS A 18 -8.77 23.99 9.14
C CYS A 18 -9.34 22.91 8.20
N PRO A 19 -10.44 22.23 8.60
CA PRO A 19 -10.99 21.14 7.83
C PRO A 19 -11.64 21.66 6.56
N ASN A 20 -11.06 21.31 5.42
CA ASN A 20 -11.62 21.59 4.10
C ASN A 20 -11.14 20.53 3.10
N TYR A 21 -11.81 20.50 1.95
CA TYR A 21 -11.55 19.53 0.89
C TYR A 21 -10.09 19.53 0.42
N THR A 22 -9.51 20.72 0.22
CA THR A 22 -8.14 20.87 -0.27
C THR A 22 -7.13 20.31 0.72
N ASN A 23 -7.28 20.64 2.01
CA ASN A 23 -6.38 20.14 3.06
C ASN A 23 -6.50 18.62 3.22
N PHE A 24 -7.71 18.06 3.16
CA PHE A 24 -7.92 16.61 3.19
C PHE A 24 -7.22 15.89 2.03
N GLN A 25 -7.28 16.46 0.82
CA GLN A 25 -6.61 15.90 -0.35
C GLN A 25 -5.08 15.97 -0.21
N PHE A 26 -4.54 17.06 0.33
CA PHE A 26 -3.10 17.17 0.58
C PHE A 26 -2.63 16.17 1.63
N ASP A 27 -3.35 16.03 2.75
CA ASP A 27 -3.08 15.03 3.79
C ASP A 27 -3.05 13.61 3.19
N THR A 28 -4.15 13.21 2.56
CA THR A 28 -4.27 11.88 1.94
C THR A 28 -3.23 11.62 0.85
N SER A 29 -2.80 12.66 0.12
CA SER A 29 -1.78 12.52 -0.92
C SER A 29 -0.41 12.08 -0.36
N PHE A 30 -0.05 12.54 0.84
CA PHE A 30 1.20 12.14 1.48
C PHE A 30 1.13 10.72 2.03
N MET A 31 -0.05 10.25 2.45
CA MET A 31 -0.28 8.83 2.74
C MET A 31 -0.01 7.95 1.52
N TYR A 32 -0.48 8.33 0.31
CA TYR A 32 -0.17 7.60 -0.92
C TYR A 32 1.33 7.59 -1.21
N MET A 33 2.00 8.73 -1.05
CA MET A 33 3.44 8.82 -1.25
C MET A 33 4.21 7.95 -0.27
N ILE A 34 3.83 7.92 1.00
CA ILE A 34 4.43 7.05 2.01
C ILE A 34 4.24 5.58 1.60
N ALA A 35 3.02 5.17 1.25
CA ALA A 35 2.76 3.79 0.83
C ALA A 35 3.58 3.39 -0.40
N GLY A 36 3.61 4.24 -1.43
CA GLY A 36 4.39 4.02 -2.65
C GLY A 36 5.90 3.98 -2.41
N LEU A 37 6.43 4.89 -1.60
CA LEU A 37 7.85 4.91 -1.24
C LEU A 37 8.26 3.69 -0.40
N CYS A 38 7.40 3.23 0.51
CA CYS A 38 7.62 2.00 1.28
C CYS A 38 7.67 0.77 0.37
N MET A 39 6.73 0.65 -0.57
CA MET A 39 6.73 -0.44 -1.58
C MET A 39 8.00 -0.40 -2.43
N LEU A 40 8.37 0.78 -2.95
CA LEU A 40 9.58 0.95 -3.75
C LEU A 40 10.83 0.57 -2.94
N LYS A 41 10.90 0.97 -1.66
CA LYS A 41 12.05 0.68 -0.81
C LYS A 41 12.17 -0.81 -0.48
N LEU A 42 11.07 -1.51 -0.25
CA LEU A 42 11.06 -2.97 -0.10
C LEU A 42 11.58 -3.65 -1.37
N TYR A 43 11.13 -3.18 -2.55
CA TYR A 43 11.55 -3.75 -3.83
C TYR A 43 13.05 -3.55 -4.08
N GLN A 44 13.56 -2.35 -3.84
CA GLN A 44 14.97 -1.99 -4.01
C GLN A 44 15.93 -2.78 -3.11
N LYS A 45 15.46 -3.30 -1.96
CA LYS A 45 16.30 -4.12 -1.06
C LYS A 45 16.80 -5.40 -1.73
N ARG A 46 16.01 -5.95 -2.67
CA ARG A 46 16.33 -7.18 -3.41
C ARG A 46 16.76 -6.94 -4.85
N HIS A 47 16.42 -5.78 -5.41
CA HIS A 47 16.74 -5.41 -6.80
C HIS A 47 17.54 -4.10 -6.83
N PRO A 48 18.81 -4.10 -6.41
CA PRO A 48 19.65 -2.89 -6.40
C PRO A 48 20.01 -2.40 -7.82
N ASP A 49 19.90 -3.29 -8.81
CA ASP A 49 20.07 -2.99 -10.23
C ASP A 49 18.89 -2.19 -10.80
N ILE A 50 17.71 -2.30 -10.21
CA ILE A 50 16.50 -1.58 -10.61
C ILE A 50 16.38 -0.30 -9.78
N ASN A 51 17.21 0.68 -10.11
CA ASN A 51 17.02 2.05 -9.64
C ASN A 51 15.99 2.76 -10.51
N ALA A 52 14.72 2.72 -10.09
CA ALA A 52 13.71 3.60 -10.65
C ALA A 52 14.22 5.05 -10.54
N SER A 53 14.34 5.74 -11.67
CA SER A 53 14.76 7.14 -11.66
C SER A 53 13.79 7.94 -10.78
N ALA A 54 14.30 8.91 -10.03
CA ALA A 54 13.47 9.75 -9.16
C ALA A 54 12.29 10.36 -9.95
N TYR A 55 12.55 10.80 -11.20
CA TYR A 55 11.52 11.30 -12.10
C TYR A 55 10.44 10.27 -12.41
N SER A 56 10.81 9.02 -12.69
CA SER A 56 9.83 7.94 -12.95
C SER A 56 9.00 7.60 -11.72
N ALA A 57 9.62 7.55 -10.55
CA ALA A 57 8.92 7.28 -9.29
C ALA A 57 7.93 8.40 -8.94
N TYR A 58 8.36 9.66 -9.03
CA TYR A 58 7.48 10.81 -8.79
C TYR A 58 6.39 10.94 -9.85
N ALA A 59 6.66 10.62 -11.12
CA ALA A 59 5.64 10.58 -12.16
C ALA A 59 4.57 9.52 -11.87
N CYS A 60 4.97 8.33 -11.42
CA CYS A 60 4.03 7.28 -11.01
C CYS A 60 3.14 7.73 -9.85
N LEU A 61 3.73 8.33 -8.81
CA LEU A 61 2.99 8.89 -7.68
C LEU A 61 2.04 10.02 -8.11
N ALA A 62 2.48 10.90 -9.00
CA ALA A 62 1.65 11.97 -9.54
C ALA A 62 0.44 11.43 -10.32
N ILE A 63 0.60 10.34 -11.08
CA ILE A 63 -0.50 9.66 -11.76
C ILE A 63 -1.52 9.10 -10.74
N VAL A 64 -1.04 8.47 -9.66
CA VAL A 64 -1.93 7.96 -8.59
C VAL A 64 -2.70 9.09 -7.92
N ILE A 65 -2.04 10.19 -7.57
CA ILE A 65 -2.68 11.37 -6.98
C ILE A 65 -3.68 12.00 -7.96
N PHE A 66 -3.34 12.10 -9.25
CA PHE A 66 -4.25 12.59 -10.28
C PHE A 66 -5.51 11.73 -10.38
N PHE A 67 -5.37 10.40 -10.41
CA PHE A 67 -6.52 9.49 -10.38
C PHE A 67 -7.36 9.64 -9.11
N SER A 68 -6.74 9.89 -7.95
CA SER A 68 -7.46 10.20 -6.71
C SER A 68 -8.34 11.44 -6.87
N VAL A 69 -7.78 12.56 -7.34
CA VAL A 69 -8.53 13.80 -7.56
C VAL A 69 -9.65 13.60 -8.57
N VAL A 70 -9.39 12.92 -9.69
CA VAL A 70 -10.42 12.60 -10.70
C VAL A 70 -11.53 11.75 -10.08
N GLY A 71 -11.20 10.74 -9.29
CA GLY A 71 -12.20 9.88 -8.67
C GLY A 71 -13.02 10.55 -7.58
N VAL A 72 -12.46 11.52 -6.87
CA VAL A 72 -13.23 12.28 -5.88
C VAL A 72 -14.19 13.26 -6.57
N VAL A 73 -13.77 13.90 -7.67
CA VAL A 73 -14.61 14.84 -8.44
C VAL A 73 -15.68 14.13 -9.26
N PHE A 74 -15.34 13.04 -9.95
CA PHE A 74 -16.22 12.37 -10.91
C PHE A 74 -16.78 11.03 -10.45
N GLY A 75 -16.30 10.45 -9.35
CA GLY A 75 -16.69 9.10 -8.92
C GLY A 75 -18.08 9.02 -8.29
N LYS A 76 -18.63 10.15 -7.80
CA LYS A 76 -19.95 10.17 -7.18
C LYS A 76 -21.05 9.93 -8.21
N GLY A 77 -21.72 8.78 -8.12
CA GLY A 77 -22.85 8.41 -8.98
C GLY A 77 -22.49 8.01 -10.43
N ASN A 78 -21.22 8.06 -10.82
CA ASN A 78 -20.77 7.74 -12.17
C ASN A 78 -20.34 6.27 -12.29
N THR A 79 -21.22 5.41 -12.78
CA THR A 79 -20.93 3.98 -12.98
C THR A 79 -19.80 3.73 -13.99
N ALA A 80 -19.69 4.56 -15.04
CA ALA A 80 -18.65 4.42 -16.04
C ALA A 80 -17.25 4.64 -15.44
N PHE A 81 -17.11 5.63 -14.54
CA PHE A 81 -15.86 5.86 -13.81
C PHE A 81 -15.43 4.62 -13.02
N TRP A 82 -16.35 4.01 -12.24
CA TRP A 82 -16.06 2.81 -11.45
C TRP A 82 -15.69 1.61 -12.32
N ILE A 83 -16.37 1.41 -13.45
CA ILE A 83 -16.04 0.33 -14.41
C ILE A 83 -14.63 0.53 -14.97
N VAL A 84 -14.33 1.73 -15.47
CA VAL A 84 -13.02 2.04 -16.06
C VAL A 84 -11.91 1.91 -15.02
N PHE A 85 -12.11 2.44 -13.81
CA PHE A 85 -11.15 2.33 -12.72
C PHE A 85 -10.88 0.87 -12.35
N SER A 86 -11.92 0.05 -12.19
CA SER A 86 -11.73 -1.36 -11.82
C SER A 86 -11.02 -2.17 -12.91
N VAL A 87 -11.29 -1.90 -14.20
CA VAL A 87 -10.55 -2.50 -15.31
C VAL A 87 -9.06 -2.11 -15.25
N ILE A 88 -8.77 -0.81 -15.07
CA ILE A 88 -7.39 -0.32 -14.92
C ILE A 88 -6.71 -0.99 -13.71
N HIS A 89 -7.40 -1.06 -12.57
CA HIS A 89 -6.87 -1.64 -11.34
C HIS A 89 -6.55 -3.14 -11.48
N ILE A 90 -7.44 -3.92 -12.10
CA ILE A 90 -7.22 -5.36 -12.37
C ILE A 90 -6.05 -5.55 -13.33
N ILE A 91 -5.98 -4.77 -14.41
CA ILE A 91 -4.88 -4.86 -15.39
C ILE A 91 -3.55 -4.48 -14.72
N ALA A 92 -3.53 -3.39 -13.95
CA ALA A 92 -2.32 -2.92 -13.27
C ALA A 92 -1.80 -3.94 -12.25
N THR A 93 -2.68 -4.55 -11.43
CA THR A 93 -2.30 -5.55 -10.44
C THR A 93 -1.82 -6.85 -11.08
N LEU A 94 -2.44 -7.26 -12.20
CA LEU A 94 -1.99 -8.39 -13.01
C LEU A 94 -0.59 -8.14 -13.61
N LEU A 95 -0.39 -6.98 -14.24
CA LEU A 95 0.91 -6.61 -14.82
C LEU A 95 1.99 -6.53 -13.74
N LEU A 96 1.69 -5.95 -12.58
CA LEU A 96 2.63 -5.88 -11.47
C LEU A 96 2.96 -7.28 -10.92
N SER A 97 1.97 -8.16 -10.80
CA SER A 97 2.18 -9.55 -10.37
C SER A 97 3.05 -10.33 -11.34
N ILE A 98 2.84 -10.12 -12.64
CA ILE A 98 3.67 -10.67 -13.70
C ILE A 98 5.12 -10.15 -13.56
N GLN A 99 5.31 -8.85 -13.35
CA GLN A 99 6.64 -8.27 -13.15
C GLN A 99 7.35 -8.86 -11.93
N LEU A 100 6.64 -9.00 -10.80
CA LEU A 100 7.18 -9.62 -9.59
C LEU A 100 7.53 -11.09 -9.80
N TYR A 101 6.71 -11.86 -10.53
CA TYR A 101 6.97 -13.28 -10.80
C TYR A 101 8.27 -13.50 -11.58
N TYR A 102 8.57 -12.63 -12.55
CA TYR A 102 9.78 -12.69 -13.38
C TYR A 102 10.91 -11.76 -12.88
N MET A 103 10.88 -11.36 -11.60
CA MET A 103 11.91 -10.52 -10.96
C MET A 103 12.24 -9.21 -11.73
N GLY A 104 11.24 -8.57 -12.35
CA GLY A 104 11.44 -7.35 -13.13
C GLY A 104 12.25 -7.50 -14.42
N ARG A 105 12.67 -8.73 -14.79
CA ARG A 105 13.37 -8.99 -16.06
C ARG A 105 12.46 -8.91 -17.28
N TRP A 106 11.16 -8.86 -17.06
CA TRP A 106 10.19 -8.74 -18.14
C TRP A 106 10.04 -7.28 -18.58
N LYS A 107 10.55 -6.93 -19.76
CA LYS A 107 10.33 -5.59 -20.34
C LYS A 107 8.88 -5.39 -20.84
N LEU A 108 8.24 -4.30 -20.41
CA LEU A 108 6.91 -3.87 -20.85
C LEU A 108 6.98 -3.21 -22.24
N ASP A 109 7.10 -4.02 -23.29
CA ASP A 109 7.10 -3.55 -24.69
C ASP A 109 5.72 -3.74 -25.35
N SER A 110 5.48 -3.10 -26.51
CA SER A 110 4.23 -3.25 -27.29
C SER A 110 3.86 -4.71 -27.63
N GLY A 111 4.82 -5.64 -27.56
CA GLY A 111 4.62 -7.08 -27.72
C GLY A 111 4.18 -7.86 -26.47
N VAL A 112 3.92 -7.21 -25.32
CA VAL A 112 3.55 -7.88 -24.05
C VAL A 112 2.33 -8.78 -24.21
N GLY A 113 1.28 -8.33 -24.91
CA GLY A 113 0.09 -9.15 -25.14
C GLY A 113 0.38 -10.43 -25.93
N ARG A 114 1.19 -10.34 -26.99
CA ARG A 114 1.62 -11.52 -27.77
C ARG A 114 2.52 -12.45 -26.96
N ARG A 115 3.38 -11.90 -26.10
CA ARG A 115 4.26 -12.69 -25.23
C ARG A 115 3.48 -13.42 -24.12
N ILE A 116 2.50 -12.76 -23.50
CA ILE A 116 1.57 -13.38 -22.54
C ILE A 116 0.81 -14.54 -23.21
N LEU A 117 0.21 -14.29 -24.38
CA LEU A 117 -0.51 -15.32 -25.14
C LEU A 117 0.40 -16.49 -25.55
N HIS A 118 1.62 -16.20 -25.98
CA HIS A 118 2.57 -17.25 -26.36
C HIS A 118 2.99 -18.10 -25.16
N VAL A 119 3.27 -17.50 -24.00
CA VAL A 119 3.64 -18.22 -22.76
C VAL A 119 2.45 -19.04 -22.25
N LEU A 120 1.23 -18.49 -22.23
CA LEU A 120 0.02 -19.24 -21.89
C LEU A 120 -0.21 -20.42 -22.85
N TYR A 121 0.00 -20.21 -24.16
CA TYR A 121 -0.16 -21.25 -25.16
C TYR A 121 0.90 -22.35 -25.04
N THR A 122 2.16 -22.02 -24.79
CA THR A 122 3.21 -23.04 -24.63
C THR A 122 3.12 -23.77 -23.30
N ASP A 123 2.88 -23.05 -22.20
CA ASP A 123 2.97 -23.63 -20.85
C ASP A 123 1.69 -24.37 -20.45
N CYS A 124 0.50 -23.82 -20.74
CA CYS A 124 -0.77 -24.47 -20.40
C CYS A 124 -1.21 -25.54 -21.42
N ILE A 125 -1.00 -25.31 -22.73
CA ILE A 125 -1.57 -26.20 -23.76
C ILE A 125 -0.54 -27.21 -24.27
N ARG A 126 0.74 -26.84 -24.38
CA ARG A 126 1.74 -27.68 -25.07
C ARG A 126 2.62 -28.51 -24.13
N GLN A 127 3.00 -27.98 -22.95
CA GLN A 127 3.95 -28.66 -22.06
C GLN A 127 3.37 -29.13 -20.72
N CYS A 128 2.21 -28.60 -20.27
CA CYS A 128 1.63 -28.92 -18.94
C CYS A 128 2.67 -28.88 -17.80
N SER A 129 3.69 -28.03 -17.92
CA SER A 129 4.74 -27.87 -16.93
C SER A 129 4.19 -27.03 -15.77
N GLY A 130 4.48 -27.45 -14.54
CA GLY A 130 4.15 -26.65 -13.35
C GLY A 130 4.85 -25.28 -13.35
N PRO A 131 4.38 -24.31 -12.55
CA PRO A 131 4.99 -22.99 -12.49
C PRO A 131 6.45 -23.07 -12.05
N LEU A 132 7.33 -22.32 -12.72
CA LEU A 132 8.79 -22.32 -12.48
C LEU A 132 9.14 -21.97 -11.02
N TYR A 133 8.41 -21.03 -10.43
CA TYR A 133 8.52 -20.63 -9.02
C TYR A 133 7.19 -20.82 -8.29
N THR A 134 6.92 -22.04 -7.79
CA THR A 134 5.67 -22.42 -7.11
C THR A 134 5.34 -21.54 -5.90
N ASP A 135 6.31 -21.31 -5.00
CA ASP A 135 6.10 -20.50 -3.78
C ASP A 135 5.66 -19.07 -4.11
N ARG A 136 6.28 -18.45 -5.13
CA ARG A 136 5.95 -17.08 -5.56
C ARG A 136 4.59 -17.03 -6.25
N MET A 137 4.29 -18.03 -7.08
CA MET A 137 3.01 -18.12 -7.78
C MET A 137 1.85 -18.14 -6.79
N VAL A 138 1.93 -18.97 -5.73
CA VAL A 138 0.85 -19.06 -4.72
C VAL A 138 0.61 -17.73 -4.04
N LEU A 139 1.67 -17.05 -3.59
CA LEU A 139 1.55 -15.77 -2.91
C LEU A 139 1.01 -14.66 -3.83
N LEU A 140 1.45 -14.62 -5.09
CA LEU A 140 0.95 -13.66 -6.07
C LEU A 140 -0.50 -13.93 -6.46
N VAL A 141 -0.91 -15.18 -6.60
CA VAL A 141 -2.32 -15.54 -6.85
C VAL A 141 -3.20 -15.10 -5.68
N MET A 142 -2.77 -15.34 -4.43
CA MET A 142 -3.47 -14.82 -3.26
C MET A 142 -3.58 -13.29 -3.27
N GLY A 143 -2.49 -12.59 -3.61
CA GLY A 143 -2.51 -11.13 -3.74
C GLY A 143 -3.46 -10.62 -4.82
N ASN A 144 -3.53 -11.31 -5.97
CA ASN A 144 -4.49 -10.97 -7.03
C ASN A 144 -5.93 -11.21 -6.61
N ILE A 145 -6.23 -12.33 -5.93
CA ILE A 145 -7.58 -12.60 -5.41
C ILE A 145 -8.04 -11.46 -4.50
N ILE A 146 -7.19 -11.01 -3.59
CA ILE A 146 -7.52 -9.89 -2.68
C ILE A 146 -7.75 -8.60 -3.46
N ASN A 147 -6.90 -8.26 -4.44
CA ASN A 147 -7.11 -7.08 -5.28
C ASN A 147 -8.40 -7.18 -6.11
N TRP A 148 -8.73 -8.35 -6.65
CA TRP A 148 -9.98 -8.55 -7.38
C TRP A 148 -11.20 -8.43 -6.46
N SER A 149 -11.11 -8.91 -5.22
CA SER A 149 -12.13 -8.67 -4.20
C SER A 149 -12.31 -7.18 -3.90
N LEU A 150 -11.22 -6.42 -3.78
CA LEU A 150 -11.28 -4.95 -3.60
C LEU A 150 -11.88 -4.24 -4.83
N ALA A 151 -11.55 -4.69 -6.04
CA ALA A 151 -12.13 -4.19 -7.28
C ALA A 151 -13.65 -4.44 -7.36
N ALA A 152 -14.07 -5.65 -6.98
CA ALA A 152 -15.48 -6.04 -6.93
C ALA A 152 -16.24 -5.23 -5.86
N TYR A 153 -15.65 -5.05 -4.68
CA TYR A 153 -16.20 -4.20 -3.62
C TYR A 153 -16.42 -2.76 -4.12
N GLY A 154 -15.44 -2.18 -4.81
CA GLY A 154 -15.56 -0.84 -5.40
C GLY A 154 -16.70 -0.73 -6.41
N LEU A 155 -16.87 -1.73 -7.28
CA LEU A 155 -17.96 -1.76 -8.28
C LEU A 155 -19.35 -1.89 -7.65
N ILE A 156 -19.48 -2.67 -6.59
CA ILE A 156 -20.77 -2.96 -5.94
C ILE A 156 -21.16 -1.80 -5.03
N MET A 157 -20.29 -1.47 -4.07
CA MET A 157 -20.60 -0.51 -3.00
C MET A 157 -20.46 0.94 -3.44
N ARG A 158 -19.55 1.23 -4.38
CA ARG A 158 -19.26 2.58 -4.91
C ARG A 158 -19.16 3.62 -3.78
N PRO A 159 -18.18 3.47 -2.87
CA PRO A 159 -18.07 4.34 -1.71
C PRO A 159 -17.94 5.81 -2.13
N ASN A 160 -18.62 6.69 -1.39
CA ASN A 160 -18.58 8.14 -1.65
C ASN A 160 -17.17 8.72 -1.44
N ASP A 161 -16.35 8.08 -0.59
CA ASP A 161 -14.96 8.43 -0.36
C ASP A 161 -14.04 7.60 -1.26
N PHE A 162 -13.80 8.09 -2.46
CA PHE A 162 -12.86 7.44 -3.39
C PHE A 162 -11.41 7.51 -2.89
N ALA A 163 -11.03 8.58 -2.18
CA ALA A 163 -9.66 8.78 -1.74
C ALA A 163 -9.26 7.73 -0.68
N SER A 164 -10.10 7.51 0.33
CA SER A 164 -9.89 6.45 1.32
C SER A 164 -9.98 5.04 0.70
N TYR A 165 -10.83 4.84 -0.31
CA TYR A 165 -10.88 3.57 -1.05
C TYR A 165 -9.56 3.29 -1.79
N LEU A 166 -9.02 4.27 -2.51
CA LEU A 166 -7.71 4.15 -3.18
C LEU A 166 -6.58 3.95 -2.16
N LEU A 167 -6.67 4.60 -1.00
CA LEU A 167 -5.70 4.44 0.09
C LEU A 167 -5.72 3.02 0.65
N ALA A 168 -6.91 2.47 0.87
CA ALA A 168 -7.09 1.10 1.32
C ALA A 168 -6.44 0.11 0.32
N ILE A 169 -6.62 0.30 -0.99
CA ILE A 169 -5.93 -0.50 -2.01
C ILE A 169 -4.40 -0.40 -1.85
N GLY A 170 -3.87 0.82 -1.67
CA GLY A 170 -2.43 1.04 -1.51
C GLY A 170 -1.86 0.38 -0.25
N ILE A 171 -2.53 0.53 0.89
CA ILE A 171 -2.13 -0.07 2.17
C ILE A 171 -2.24 -1.59 2.11
N CYS A 172 -3.34 -2.15 1.58
CA CYS A 172 -3.49 -3.60 1.42
C CYS A 172 -2.37 -4.18 0.55
N ASN A 173 -2.03 -3.53 -0.57
CA ASN A 173 -0.93 -3.98 -1.41
C ASN A 173 0.43 -3.87 -0.73
N LEU A 174 0.68 -2.80 0.03
CA LEU A 174 1.89 -2.67 0.84
C LEU A 174 2.00 -3.80 1.87
N LEU A 175 0.93 -4.11 2.60
CA LEU A 175 0.90 -5.17 3.60
C LEU A 175 1.08 -6.56 2.96
N LEU A 176 0.43 -6.81 1.82
CA LEU A 176 0.62 -8.05 1.05
C LEU A 176 2.05 -8.20 0.57
N TYR A 177 2.65 -7.13 0.05
CA TYR A 177 4.03 -7.17 -0.41
C TYR A 177 5.02 -7.32 0.74
N PHE A 178 4.76 -6.69 1.89
CA PHE A 178 5.54 -6.87 3.11
C PHE A 178 5.45 -8.31 3.64
N ALA A 179 4.26 -8.91 3.65
CA ALA A 179 4.07 -10.31 4.02
C ALA A 179 4.79 -11.25 3.03
N PHE A 180 4.65 -11.01 1.72
CA PHE A 180 5.40 -11.71 0.68
C PHE A 180 6.90 -11.65 0.95
N TYR A 181 7.42 -10.46 1.28
CA TYR A 181 8.83 -10.26 1.58
C TYR A 181 9.29 -11.09 2.78
N ILE A 182 8.56 -11.06 3.90
CA ILE A 182 8.90 -11.83 5.10
C ILE A 182 8.86 -13.33 4.81
N ILE A 183 7.81 -13.82 4.13
CA ILE A 183 7.67 -15.24 3.80
C ILE A 183 8.83 -15.70 2.92
N MET A 184 9.15 -14.95 1.87
CA MET A 184 10.26 -15.28 0.97
C MET A 184 11.62 -15.20 1.67
N LYS A 185 11.82 -14.22 2.56
CA LYS A 185 13.02 -14.12 3.41
C LYS A 185 13.21 -15.38 4.24
N LEU A 186 12.18 -15.82 4.97
CA LEU A 186 12.23 -17.04 5.79
C LEU A 186 12.41 -18.32 4.95
N ARG A 187 11.74 -18.42 3.80
CA ARG A 187 11.90 -19.54 2.84
C ARG A 187 13.31 -19.63 2.26
N SER A 188 14.00 -18.50 2.13
CA SER A 188 15.37 -18.42 1.60
C SER A 188 16.43 -18.79 2.65
N GLY A 189 16.02 -19.13 3.87
CA GLY A 189 16.92 -19.48 4.98
C GLY A 189 17.53 -18.27 5.70
N GLU A 190 17.09 -17.06 5.38
CA GLU A 190 17.50 -15.83 6.05
C GLU A 190 16.82 -15.68 7.41
N ARG A 191 17.44 -14.93 8.32
CA ARG A 191 16.98 -14.82 9.70
C ARG A 191 16.57 -13.41 10.05
N ILE A 192 15.45 -13.26 10.71
CA ILE A 192 15.05 -11.99 11.31
C ILE A 192 15.78 -11.87 12.65
N LYS A 193 16.66 -10.87 12.79
CA LYS A 193 17.36 -10.58 14.05
C LYS A 193 16.36 -10.20 15.15
N LEU A 194 16.77 -10.34 16.41
CA LEU A 194 15.93 -10.07 17.57
C LEU A 194 15.38 -8.62 17.59
N ILE A 195 16.21 -7.63 17.27
CA ILE A 195 15.81 -6.21 17.28
C ILE A 195 14.68 -5.95 16.27
N PRO A 196 14.83 -6.27 14.96
CA PRO A 196 13.73 -6.18 14.00
C PRO A 196 12.49 -6.98 14.40
N LEU A 197 12.66 -8.17 14.98
CA LEU A 197 11.55 -9.00 15.43
C LEU A 197 10.73 -8.32 16.54
N LEU A 198 11.41 -7.76 17.56
CA LEU A 198 10.76 -6.99 18.61
C LEU A 198 10.07 -5.75 18.02
N CYS A 199 10.72 -5.04 17.10
CA CYS A 199 10.10 -3.90 16.41
C CYS A 199 8.83 -4.31 15.65
N ILE A 200 8.82 -5.45 14.95
CA ILE A 200 7.63 -5.97 14.24
C ILE A 200 6.50 -6.24 15.23
N ILE A 201 6.78 -6.95 16.33
CA ILE A 201 5.77 -7.31 17.32
C ILE A 201 5.19 -6.04 17.98
N CYS A 202 6.04 -5.16 18.50
CA CYS A 202 5.62 -3.93 19.15
C CYS A 202 4.81 -3.05 18.18
N THR A 203 5.28 -2.87 16.94
CA THR A 203 4.58 -2.07 15.93
C THR A 203 3.22 -2.68 15.58
N SER A 204 3.13 -4.01 15.47
CA SER A 204 1.86 -4.71 15.18
C SER A 204 0.84 -4.54 16.31
N VAL A 205 1.30 -4.59 17.57
CA VAL A 205 0.43 -4.35 18.74
C VAL A 205 -0.09 -2.92 18.75
N VAL A 206 0.78 -1.92 18.52
CA VAL A 206 0.37 -0.51 18.48
C VAL A 206 -0.60 -0.25 17.32
N TRP A 207 -0.36 -0.83 16.14
CA TRP A 207 -1.34 -0.79 15.03
C TRP A 207 -2.68 -1.41 15.40
N GLY A 208 -2.70 -2.52 16.13
CA GLY A 208 -3.93 -3.16 16.60
C GLY A 208 -4.77 -2.22 17.46
N PHE A 209 -4.15 -1.53 18.42
CA PHE A 209 -4.84 -0.51 19.22
C PHE A 209 -5.26 0.71 18.38
N ALA A 210 -4.40 1.19 17.48
CA ALA A 210 -4.75 2.30 16.59
C ALA A 210 -5.99 1.98 15.74
N LEU A 211 -6.06 0.79 15.15
CA LEU A 211 -7.21 0.35 14.34
C LEU A 211 -8.48 0.19 15.19
N PHE A 212 -8.37 -0.27 16.44
CA PHE A 212 -9.51 -0.34 17.35
C PHE A 212 -10.17 1.03 17.53
N PHE A 213 -9.37 2.08 17.78
CA PHE A 213 -9.88 3.44 17.92
C PHE A 213 -10.35 4.04 16.59
N PHE A 214 -9.68 3.73 15.47
CA PHE A 214 -10.08 4.16 14.13
C PHE A 214 -11.52 3.73 13.79
N PHE A 215 -11.90 2.50 14.11
CA PHE A 215 -13.23 1.97 13.81
C PHE A 215 -14.36 2.50 14.72
N GLN A 216 -14.06 3.36 15.70
CA GLN A 216 -15.10 3.99 16.54
C GLN A 216 -15.92 5.06 15.80
N GLY A 217 -15.38 5.64 14.72
CA GLY A 217 -16.14 6.45 13.76
C GLY A 217 -16.70 7.78 14.29
N LEU A 218 -15.88 8.55 15.01
CA LEU A 218 -16.30 9.82 15.63
C LEU A 218 -16.30 11.04 14.71
N SER A 219 -15.60 10.99 13.58
CA SER A 219 -15.48 12.13 12.66
C SER A 219 -15.74 11.74 11.22
N THR A 220 -16.28 12.68 10.44
CA THR A 220 -16.48 12.50 9.00
C THR A 220 -16.17 13.78 8.23
N TRP A 221 -15.27 13.67 7.25
CA TRP A 221 -14.91 14.78 6.38
C TRP A 221 -15.96 15.07 5.30
N GLN A 222 -16.90 14.14 5.09
CA GLN A 222 -17.91 14.23 4.04
C GLN A 222 -19.07 15.17 4.37
N LYS A 223 -19.25 15.49 5.65
CA LYS A 223 -20.31 16.36 6.15
C LYS A 223 -19.75 17.71 6.56
N THR A 224 -20.64 18.67 6.80
CA THR A 224 -20.23 19.96 7.37
C THR A 224 -19.65 19.79 8.78
N PRO A 225 -18.78 20.70 9.25
CA PRO A 225 -18.28 20.63 10.62
C PRO A 225 -19.37 20.61 11.69
N ALA A 226 -20.52 21.23 11.43
CA ALA A 226 -21.67 21.21 12.33
C ALA A 226 -22.29 19.80 12.42
N GLU A 227 -22.52 19.15 11.28
CA GLU A 227 -23.07 17.79 11.23
C GLU A 227 -22.06 16.74 11.72
N SER A 228 -20.77 16.94 11.50
CA SER A 228 -19.75 16.02 12.05
C SER A 228 -19.71 16.07 13.57
N ARG A 229 -20.00 17.23 14.21
CA ARG A 229 -20.02 17.37 15.67
C ARG A 229 -21.11 16.55 16.36
N GLU A 230 -22.16 16.15 15.62
CA GLU A 230 -23.21 15.27 16.17
C GLU A 230 -22.69 13.87 16.49
N HIS A 231 -21.55 13.47 15.91
CA HIS A 231 -20.91 12.18 16.17
C HIS A 231 -19.95 12.20 17.37
N ASN A 232 -19.68 13.38 17.95
CA ASN A 232 -18.76 13.52 19.07
C ASN A 232 -19.29 12.78 20.30
N ARG A 233 -18.39 12.12 21.02
CA ARG A 233 -18.64 11.47 22.32
C ARG A 233 -17.83 12.18 23.41
N ASP A 234 -18.09 11.79 24.65
CA ASP A 234 -17.32 12.28 25.79
C ASP A 234 -15.83 11.91 25.66
N CYS A 235 -14.96 12.83 26.07
CA CYS A 235 -13.50 12.61 26.04
C CYS A 235 -13.11 11.53 27.04
N ILE A 236 -12.13 10.70 26.69
CA ILE A 236 -11.76 9.51 27.47
C ILE A 236 -10.43 9.67 28.23
N LEU A 237 -9.54 10.54 27.75
CA LEU A 237 -8.22 10.74 28.35
C LEU A 237 -8.02 12.20 28.74
N LEU A 238 -7.76 12.43 30.03
CA LEU A 238 -7.51 13.75 30.64
C LEU A 238 -8.65 14.77 30.42
N ASP A 239 -9.87 14.30 30.18
CA ASP A 239 -11.03 15.13 29.81
C ASP A 239 -10.76 16.05 28.60
N PHE A 240 -9.80 15.66 27.74
CA PHE A 240 -9.35 16.47 26.61
C PHE A 240 -9.25 15.67 25.30
N PHE A 241 -8.77 14.42 25.35
CA PHE A 241 -8.58 13.60 24.16
C PHE A 241 -9.72 12.60 24.00
N ASP A 242 -10.27 12.54 22.79
CA ASP A 242 -11.26 11.54 22.39
C ASP A 242 -10.60 10.30 21.74
N ASP A 243 -11.40 9.33 21.29
CA ASP A 243 -10.85 8.15 20.61
C ASP A 243 -10.12 8.50 19.30
N HIS A 244 -10.54 9.56 18.60
CA HIS A 244 -9.94 9.98 17.33
C HIS A 244 -8.55 10.56 17.55
N ASP A 245 -8.36 11.36 18.59
CA ASP A 245 -7.05 11.86 19.01
C ASP A 245 -6.10 10.72 19.41
N ILE A 246 -6.61 9.74 20.17
CA ILE A 246 -5.82 8.57 20.57
C ILE A 246 -5.43 7.74 19.33
N TRP A 247 -6.32 7.61 18.35
CA TRP A 247 -5.98 6.97 17.07
C TRP A 247 -4.83 7.72 16.36
N HIS A 248 -4.86 9.05 16.25
CA HIS A 248 -3.76 9.82 15.66
C HIS A 248 -2.44 9.62 16.41
N PHE A 249 -2.47 9.64 17.75
CA PHE A 249 -1.27 9.41 18.55
C PHE A 249 -0.69 8.00 18.32
N LEU A 250 -1.51 6.96 18.43
CA LEU A 250 -1.06 5.57 18.28
C LEU A 250 -0.62 5.26 16.84
N SER A 251 -1.34 5.75 15.83
CA SER A 251 -0.99 5.54 14.42
C SER A 251 0.33 6.23 14.07
N SER A 252 0.62 7.43 14.61
CA SER A 252 1.92 8.09 14.40
C SER A 252 3.11 7.27 14.93
N ILE A 253 2.97 6.69 16.13
CA ILE A 253 3.96 5.80 16.73
C ILE A 253 4.12 4.52 15.88
N ALA A 254 3.01 3.93 15.46
CA ALA A 254 3.01 2.71 14.63
C ALA A 254 3.62 2.95 13.24
N MET A 255 3.37 4.11 12.63
CA MET A 255 3.98 4.49 11.36
C MET A 255 5.50 4.66 11.49
N PHE A 256 5.96 5.34 12.54
CA PHE A 256 7.39 5.45 12.83
C PHE A 256 8.04 4.06 13.06
N GLY A 257 7.38 3.21 13.86
CA GLY A 257 7.81 1.83 14.08
C GLY A 257 7.88 1.01 12.79
N SER A 258 6.92 1.20 11.88
CA SER A 258 6.89 0.54 10.57
C SER A 258 8.09 0.93 9.70
N PHE A 259 8.54 2.18 9.79
CA PHE A 259 9.76 2.65 9.11
C PHE A 259 11.02 2.07 9.73
N LEU A 260 11.08 1.96 11.06
CA LEU A 260 12.19 1.28 11.73
C LEU A 260 12.28 -0.19 11.30
N VAL A 261 11.15 -0.91 11.26
CA VAL A 261 11.06 -2.27 10.75
C VAL A 261 11.57 -2.32 9.31
N LEU A 262 11.06 -1.45 8.44
CA LEU A 262 11.48 -1.39 7.03
C LEU A 262 12.99 -1.20 6.88
N LEU A 263 13.60 -0.36 7.71
CA LEU A 263 15.04 -0.09 7.66
C LEU A 263 15.86 -1.28 8.17
N THR A 264 15.45 -1.86 9.30
CA THR A 264 16.23 -2.88 10.04
C THR A 264 15.96 -4.33 9.60
N LEU A 265 14.96 -4.56 8.75
CA LEU A 265 14.51 -5.91 8.36
C LEU A 265 15.61 -6.82 7.78
N ASP A 266 16.65 -6.24 7.17
CA ASP A 266 17.74 -6.99 6.52
C ASP A 266 19.10 -6.79 7.19
N ASP A 267 19.12 -6.39 8.46
CA ASP A 267 20.37 -6.23 9.22
C ASP A 267 21.18 -7.54 9.27
N ASP A 268 20.59 -8.71 9.03
CA ASP A 268 21.29 -9.99 8.91
C ASP A 268 22.15 -10.11 7.65
N LEU A 269 21.91 -9.27 6.65
CA LEU A 269 22.61 -9.27 5.36
C LEU A 269 23.71 -8.21 5.23
N ASP A 270 23.95 -7.39 6.26
CA ASP A 270 24.89 -6.25 6.19
C ASP A 270 26.33 -6.66 5.80
N THR A 271 26.75 -7.87 6.17
CA THR A 271 28.08 -8.41 5.86
C THR A 271 28.10 -9.32 4.63
N VAL A 272 26.94 -9.58 4.03
CA VAL A 272 26.79 -10.46 2.87
C VAL A 272 27.01 -9.64 1.60
N GLN A 273 27.86 -10.14 0.71
CA GLN A 273 28.07 -9.50 -0.59
C GLN A 273 26.78 -9.52 -1.41
N ARG A 274 26.49 -8.40 -2.09
CA ARG A 274 25.19 -8.17 -2.76
C ARG A 274 24.85 -9.20 -3.83
N ASP A 275 25.85 -9.74 -4.51
CA ASP A 275 25.73 -10.80 -5.53
C ASP A 275 25.29 -12.15 -4.94
N LYS A 276 25.47 -12.35 -3.64
CA LYS A 276 25.10 -13.58 -2.92
C LYS A 276 23.74 -13.50 -2.26
N ILE A 277 23.11 -12.33 -2.24
CA ILE A 277 21.78 -12.14 -1.67
C ILE A 277 20.76 -12.73 -2.64
N TYR A 278 19.93 -13.64 -2.13
CA TYR A 278 18.88 -14.25 -2.94
C TYR A 278 17.81 -13.21 -3.31
N VAL A 279 17.47 -13.18 -4.60
CA VAL A 279 16.50 -12.25 -5.18
C VAL A 279 15.15 -12.94 -5.30
N PHE A 280 14.09 -12.30 -4.80
CA PHE A 280 12.73 -12.83 -4.85
C PHE A 280 11.67 -11.84 -5.28
#